data_AF-A0A5A9FMU6-F1
#
_entry.id   AF-A0A5A9FMU6-F1
#
_cell.length_a   1.000
_cell.length_b   1.000
_cell.length_c   1.000
_cell.angle_alpha   90.00
_cell.angle_beta   90.00
_cell.angle_gamma   90.00
#
_symmetry.space_group_name_H-M   'P 1'
#
loop_
_entity.id
_entity.type
_entity.pdbx_description
1 polymer ?
#
loop_
_entity_poly.entity_id
_entity_poly.type
_entity_poly.pdbx_seq_one_letter_code
_entity_poly.pdbx_strand_id
1 'polypeptide(L)'
;MRKAALLLSRKTIYDDGSIVQVRVWSVAAPVPPSEHRYKYSLFFGRHGERIVGYDNEKGKGDHKHVRGQELPVRFETIEQLIDEFFTDVAAVREGRL
;
A
#
# COMPACT_ATOMS: atom_id res chain seq x y z
N MET A 1 1.43 -8.82 24.44
CA MET A 1 0.97 -8.29 23.13
C MET A 1 0.91 -9.45 22.14
N ARG A 2 -0.21 -9.66 21.43
CA ARG A 2 -0.22 -10.63 20.32
C ARG A 2 0.61 -10.04 19.16
N LYS A 3 1.54 -10.82 18.62
CA LYS A 3 2.37 -10.40 17.47
C LYS A 3 1.50 -10.20 16.24
N ALA A 4 1.91 -9.31 15.33
CA ALA A 4 1.28 -9.18 14.04
C ALA A 4 1.44 -10.49 13.23
N ALA A 5 0.37 -10.93 12.58
CA ALA A 5 0.37 -12.10 11.71
C ALA A 5 0.47 -11.65 10.25
N LEU A 6 1.49 -12.08 9.53
CA LEU A 6 1.63 -11.79 8.10
C LEU A 6 0.56 -12.56 7.31
N LEU A 7 -0.29 -11.85 6.59
CA LEU A 7 -1.36 -12.44 5.77
C LEU A 7 -0.94 -12.57 4.31
N LEU A 8 -0.27 -11.55 3.79
CA LEU A 8 0.19 -11.48 2.41
C LEU A 8 1.58 -10.84 2.35
N SER A 9 2.50 -11.45 1.62
CA SER A 9 3.78 -10.84 1.26
C SER A 9 4.18 -11.29 -0.14
N ARG A 10 4.11 -10.37 -1.10
CA ARG A 10 4.53 -10.58 -2.48
C ARG A 10 5.50 -9.49 -2.90
N LYS A 11 6.55 -9.87 -3.63
CA LYS A 11 7.45 -8.93 -4.29
C LYS A 11 7.67 -9.39 -5.73
N THR A 12 7.52 -8.46 -6.66
CA THR A 12 7.80 -8.65 -8.09
C THR A 12 8.79 -7.58 -8.52
N ILE A 13 9.82 -7.97 -9.27
CA ILE A 13 10.75 -7.07 -9.93
C ILE A 13 10.52 -7.26 -11.43
N TYR A 14 10.26 -6.20 -12.15
CA TYR A 14 10.05 -6.22 -13.61
C TYR A 14 11.36 -5.98 -14.36
N ASP A 15 11.38 -6.30 -15.65
CA ASP A 15 12.57 -6.18 -16.51
C ASP A 15 13.08 -4.73 -16.65
N ASP A 16 12.18 -3.75 -16.52
CA ASP A 16 12.56 -2.34 -16.48
C ASP A 16 13.21 -1.93 -15.14
N GLY A 17 13.28 -2.82 -14.15
CA GLY A 17 13.81 -2.57 -12.81
C GLY A 17 12.80 -1.94 -11.85
N SER A 18 11.54 -1.74 -12.26
CA SER A 18 10.48 -1.36 -11.33
C SER A 18 10.13 -2.51 -10.39
N ILE A 19 9.68 -2.16 -9.19
CA ILE A 19 9.40 -3.10 -8.11
C ILE A 19 7.97 -2.89 -7.66
N VAL A 20 7.18 -3.97 -7.61
CA VAL A 20 5.95 -4.03 -6.82
C VAL A 20 6.22 -4.84 -5.57
N GLN A 21 5.84 -4.32 -4.41
CA GLN A 21 5.88 -5.05 -3.14
C GLN A 21 4.58 -4.82 -2.37
N VAL A 22 3.90 -5.91 -2.04
CA VAL A 22 2.63 -5.90 -1.29
C VAL A 22 2.87 -6.66 0.00
N ARG A 23 2.63 -6.01 1.14
CA ARG A 23 2.64 -6.65 2.46
C ARG A 23 1.40 -6.25 3.25
N VAL A 24 0.73 -7.25 3.82
CA VAL A 24 -0.45 -7.08 4.68
C VAL A 24 -0.27 -7.93 5.93
N TRP A 25 -0.56 -7.34 7.08
CA TRP A 25 -0.53 -8.00 8.38
C TRP A 25 -1.87 -7.82 9.09
N SER A 26 -2.34 -8.87 9.77
CA SER A 26 -3.33 -8.73 10.83
C SER A 26 -2.65 -8.25 12.11
N VAL A 27 -3.22 -7.25 12.76
CA VAL A 27 -2.71 -6.66 14.00
C VAL A 27 -3.71 -6.80 15.14
N ALA A 28 -3.20 -6.87 16.37
CA ALA A 28 -4.03 -7.11 17.56
C ALA A 28 -4.96 -5.94 17.91
N ALA A 29 -4.62 -4.72 17.48
CA ALA A 29 -5.42 -3.51 17.63
C ALA A 29 -5.26 -2.66 16.36
N PRO A 30 -6.26 -1.83 16.01
CA PRO A 30 -6.16 -0.92 14.86
C PRO A 30 -4.94 0.00 14.92
N VAL A 31 -4.52 0.54 13.77
CA VAL A 31 -3.47 1.57 13.65
C VAL A 31 -4.16 2.94 13.59
N PRO A 32 -4.37 3.64 14.72
CA PRO A 32 -5.25 4.81 14.74
C PRO A 32 -4.68 5.95 13.90
N PRO A 33 -5.51 6.71 13.15
CA PRO A 33 -6.98 6.70 13.18
C PRO A 33 -7.69 5.59 12.38
N SER A 34 -6.98 4.71 11.66
CA SER A 34 -7.61 3.57 10.97
C SER A 34 -8.38 2.69 11.98
N GLU A 35 -9.57 2.24 11.62
CA GLU A 35 -10.50 1.54 12.53
C GLU A 35 -10.46 0.01 12.38
N HIS A 36 -9.75 -0.50 11.38
CA HIS A 36 -9.63 -1.93 11.10
C HIS A 36 -8.34 -2.53 11.67
N ARG A 37 -8.30 -3.87 11.76
CA ARG A 37 -7.19 -4.64 12.36
C ARG A 37 -6.16 -5.10 11.32
N TYR A 38 -5.90 -4.26 10.33
CA TYR A 38 -4.87 -4.51 9.33
C TYR A 38 -3.80 -3.44 9.36
N LYS A 39 -2.55 -3.86 9.20
CA LYS A 39 -1.46 -2.97 8.80
C LYS A 39 -1.06 -3.37 7.39
N TYR A 40 -0.76 -2.40 6.54
CA TYR A 40 -0.33 -2.71 5.18
C TYR A 40 0.76 -1.77 4.68
N SER A 41 1.50 -2.24 3.69
CA SER A 41 2.51 -1.48 2.95
C SER A 41 2.56 -2.04 1.53
N LEU A 42 1.95 -1.31 0.61
CA LEU A 42 1.95 -1.59 -0.82
C LEU A 42 2.84 -0.53 -1.46
N PHE A 43 3.75 -0.97 -2.31
CA PHE A 43 4.80 -0.13 -2.88
C PHE A 43 4.94 -0.44 -4.36
N PHE A 44 4.98 0.61 -5.17
CA PHE A 44 5.45 0.59 -6.53
C PHE A 44 6.46 1.71 -6.74
N GLY A 45 7.60 1.37 -7.31
CA GLY A 45 8.68 2.32 -7.50
C GLY A 45 9.82 1.77 -8.32
N ARG A 46 10.79 2.62 -8.63
CA ARG A 46 11.96 2.29 -9.42
C ARG A 46 13.14 3.15 -8.95
N HIS A 47 14.36 2.62 -9.00
CA HIS A 47 15.58 3.36 -8.68
C HIS A 47 15.58 4.05 -7.30
N GLY A 48 14.93 3.43 -6.30
CA GLY A 48 14.82 3.97 -4.95
C GLY A 48 13.71 5.02 -4.76
N GLU A 49 13.02 5.40 -5.83
CA GLU A 49 11.89 6.32 -5.77
C GLU A 49 10.56 5.58 -5.60
N ARG A 50 9.73 6.03 -4.66
CA ARG A 50 8.34 5.59 -4.50
C ARG A 50 7.46 6.38 -5.46
N ILE A 51 6.83 5.70 -6.42
CA ILE A 51 5.92 6.32 -7.38
C ILE A 51 4.47 6.15 -6.93
N VAL A 52 4.07 4.94 -6.53
CA VAL A 52 2.78 4.67 -5.87
C VAL A 52 3.05 3.97 -4.55
N GLY A 53 2.36 4.35 -3.49
CA GLY A 53 2.40 3.64 -2.22
C GLY A 53 1.07 3.72 -1.51
N TYR A 54 0.69 2.66 -0.82
CA TYR A 54 -0.44 2.66 0.10
C TYR A 54 0.07 2.14 1.44
N ASP A 55 -0.14 2.90 2.50
CA ASP A 55 0.16 2.47 3.85
C ASP A 55 -0.84 3.08 4.84
N ASN A 56 -0.85 2.53 6.05
CA ASN A 56 -1.58 3.13 7.15
C ASN A 56 -0.64 3.45 8.31
N GLU A 57 -0.48 4.75 8.56
CA GLU A 57 0.48 5.30 9.52
C GLU A 57 -0.26 5.81 10.75
N LYS A 58 0.32 5.55 11.93
CA LYS A 58 -0.21 6.08 13.18
C LYS A 58 -0.24 7.61 13.13
N GLY A 59 -1.41 8.19 13.37
CA GLY A 59 -1.63 9.63 13.33
C GLY A 59 -2.13 10.16 11.98
N LYS A 60 -2.00 9.40 10.90
CA LYS A 60 -2.53 9.77 9.57
C LYS A 60 -3.71 8.91 9.13
N GLY A 61 -3.62 7.61 9.42
CA GLY A 61 -4.59 6.61 9.00
C GLY A 61 -4.25 6.07 7.61
N ASP A 62 -5.27 5.54 6.96
CA ASP A 62 -5.19 4.96 5.62
C ASP A 62 -4.94 6.06 4.59
N HIS A 63 -3.83 5.95 3.86
CA HIS A 63 -3.50 6.92 2.82
C HIS A 63 -2.68 6.28 1.71
N LYS A 64 -2.61 7.02 0.60
CA LYS A 64 -1.78 6.69 -0.55
C LYS A 64 -0.85 7.83 -0.90
N HIS A 65 0.26 7.46 -1.53
CA HIS A 65 1.25 8.33 -2.12
C HIS A 65 1.24 8.10 -3.62
N VAL A 66 0.99 9.13 -4.41
CA VAL A 66 1.08 9.06 -5.88
C VAL A 66 1.94 10.21 -6.35
N ARG A 67 3.13 9.91 -6.90
CA ARG A 67 4.13 10.90 -7.34
C ARG A 67 4.41 12.02 -6.32
N GLY A 68 4.58 11.63 -5.06
CA GLY A 68 4.87 12.57 -3.97
C GLY A 68 3.66 13.31 -3.40
N GLN A 69 2.45 13.10 -3.93
CA GLN A 69 1.23 13.62 -3.34
C GLN A 69 0.61 12.59 -2.38
N GLU A 70 0.31 13.03 -1.16
CA GLU A 70 -0.36 12.23 -0.15
C GLU A 70 -1.88 12.46 -0.22
N LEU A 71 -2.66 11.38 -0.28
CA LEU A 71 -4.12 11.41 -0.39
C LEU A 71 -4.74 10.41 0.60
N PRO A 72 -5.83 10.77 1.29
CA PRO A 72 -6.53 9.83 2.17
C PRO A 72 -7.12 8.66 1.36
N VAL A 73 -7.15 7.47 1.96
CA VAL A 73 -7.77 6.27 1.42
C VAL A 73 -8.97 5.92 2.30
N ARG A 74 -10.12 5.63 1.67
CA ARG A 74 -11.27 5.09 2.39
C ARG A 74 -11.17 3.57 2.40
N PHE A 75 -10.69 3.00 3.51
CA PHE A 75 -10.59 1.56 3.63
C PHE A 75 -11.97 0.89 3.68
N GLU A 76 -12.17 -0.11 2.83
CA GLU A 76 -13.35 -0.99 2.86
C GLU A 76 -12.94 -2.46 3.07
N THR A 77 -12.10 -3.00 2.18
CA THR A 77 -11.56 -4.36 2.26
C THR A 77 -10.10 -4.41 1.80
N ILE A 78 -9.39 -5.50 2.12
CA ILE A 78 -8.01 -5.69 1.66
C ILE A 78 -7.98 -5.92 0.14
N GLU A 79 -8.98 -6.62 -0.39
CA GLU A 79 -9.14 -6.89 -1.81
C GLU A 79 -9.31 -5.59 -2.60
N GLN A 80 -10.24 -4.72 -2.19
CA GLN A 80 -10.42 -3.41 -2.84
C GLN A 80 -9.18 -2.53 -2.72
N LEU A 81 -8.51 -2.51 -1.56
CA LEU A 81 -7.25 -1.76 -1.37
C LEU A 81 -6.17 -2.21 -2.37
N ILE A 82 -6.05 -3.53 -2.59
CA ILE A 82 -5.08 -4.09 -3.53
C ILE A 82 -5.47 -3.76 -4.97
N ASP A 83 -6.75 -3.85 -5.31
CA ASP A 83 -7.26 -3.52 -6.66
C ASP A 83 -7.06 -2.04 -6.99
N GLU A 84 -7.35 -1.13 -6.06
CA GLU A 84 -7.08 0.30 -6.20
C GLU A 84 -5.58 0.57 -6.37
N PHE A 85 -4.73 -0.06 -5.56
CA PHE A 85 -3.28 0.06 -5.71
C PHE A 85 -2.81 -0.38 -7.10
N PHE A 86 -3.27 -1.52 -7.60
CA PHE A 86 -2.88 -1.97 -8.94
C PHE A 86 -3.47 -1.10 -10.05
N THR A 87 -4.63 -0.48 -9.83
CA THR A 87 -5.21 0.51 -10.75
C THR A 87 -4.32 1.74 -10.86
N ASP A 88 -3.85 2.29 -9.75
CA ASP A 88 -2.91 3.42 -9.73
C ASP A 88 -1.56 3.05 -10.36
N VAL A 89 -1.04 1.84 -10.08
CA VAL A 89 0.18 1.32 -10.72
C VAL A 89 0.02 1.22 -12.23
N ALA A 90 -1.09 0.66 -12.72
CA ALA A 90 -1.37 0.56 -14.15
C ALA A 90 -1.43 1.95 -14.78
N ALA A 91 -2.14 2.89 -14.15
CA ALA A 91 -2.26 4.26 -14.63
C ALA A 91 -0.91 4.98 -14.72
N VAL A 92 -0.03 4.82 -13.73
CA VAL A 92 1.34 5.36 -13.78
C VAL A 92 2.15 4.72 -14.91
N ARG A 93 2.06 3.39 -15.09
CA ARG A 93 2.79 2.67 -16.16
C ARG A 93 2.31 3.05 -17.56
N GLU A 94 1.04 3.43 -17.68
CA GLU A 94 0.43 3.92 -18.92
C GLU A 94 0.61 5.44 -19.12
N GLY A 95 1.23 6.15 -18.18
CA GLY A 95 1.46 7.60 -18.27
C GLY A 95 0.20 8.46 -18.04
N ARG A 96 -0.84 7.90 -17.42
CA ARG A 96 -2.10 8.59 -17.07
C ARG A 96 -2.06 9.28 -15.70
N LEU A 97 -1.09 8.92 -14.85
CA LEU A 97 -0.81 9.49 -13.55
C LEU A 97 0.66 9.86 -13.41
#